data_AF-A0A9D1XVU8-F1
#
_entry.id   AF-A0A9D1XVU8-F1
#
_cell.length_a   1.000
_cell.length_b   1.000
_cell.length_c   1.000
_cell.angle_alpha   90.00
_cell.angle_beta   90.00
_cell.angle_gamma   90.00
#
_symmetry.space_group_name_H-M   'P 1'
#
loop_
_entity.id
_entity.type
_entity.pdbx_description
1 polymer ?
#
loop_
_entity_poly.entity_id
_entity_poly.type
_entity_poly.pdbx_seq_one_letter_code
_entity_poly.pdbx_strand_id
1 'polypeptide(L)'
;MTQKAEALASRSGTYDITDKVYTFKNGHALYLGYGAQAIAFYLRDMNDDYGILPVPKYDEAQDGYITFGNSFVPAYVALPMNNTRGEMNGILLNTLGYISQRDVQPNIVNVLLKGKAARDEESQRMIDIIYEDIYLDINSCYNFAQSFTLLRDITMGKKENFASEWAKIKSSAETEMAKLYEQFAEIE
;
A
#
# COMPACT_ATOMS: atom_id res chain seq x y z
N MET A 1 2.29 -30.91 19.59
CA MET A 1 1.75 -29.55 19.32
C MET A 1 2.58 -28.44 19.94
N THR A 2 3.34 -28.69 21.01
CA THR A 2 4.07 -27.65 21.77
C THR A 2 5.35 -27.12 21.08
N GLN A 3 6.16 -27.98 20.45
CA GLN A 3 7.41 -27.55 19.79
C GLN A 3 7.21 -26.63 18.56
N LYS A 4 6.09 -26.77 17.84
CA LYS A 4 5.81 -25.95 16.64
C LYS A 4 5.32 -24.55 17.01
N ALA A 5 4.60 -24.43 18.13
CA ALA A 5 4.18 -23.14 18.69
C ALA A 5 5.37 -22.38 19.31
N GLU A 6 6.32 -23.08 19.96
CA GLU A 6 7.56 -22.49 20.49
C GLU A 6 8.52 -22.04 19.38
N ALA A 7 8.52 -22.71 18.22
CA ALA A 7 9.29 -22.28 17.05
C ALA A 7 8.76 -20.99 16.40
N LEU A 8 7.45 -20.72 16.51
CA LEU A 8 6.84 -19.48 16.04
C LEU A 8 7.12 -18.30 16.98
N ALA A 9 7.16 -18.54 18.28
CA ALA A 9 7.47 -17.51 19.28
C ALA A 9 8.97 -17.09 19.30
N SER A 10 9.88 -18.00 18.91
CA SER A 10 11.33 -17.74 18.90
C SER A 10 11.86 -17.06 17.62
N ARG A 11 11.00 -16.84 16.61
CA ARG A 11 11.31 -16.04 15.41
C ARG A 11 11.09 -14.54 15.63
N SER A 12 11.51 -14.02 16.77
CA SER A 12 11.67 -12.58 16.97
C SER A 12 12.92 -12.11 16.21
N GLY A 13 12.83 -11.85 14.91
CA GLY A 13 13.97 -11.26 14.20
C GLY A 13 13.90 -11.14 12.68
N THR A 14 13.08 -11.94 11.99
CA THR A 14 12.97 -11.85 10.53
C THR A 14 11.51 -11.89 10.08
N TYR A 15 11.03 -10.71 9.67
CA TYR A 15 9.71 -10.51 9.05
C TYR A 15 9.69 -11.17 7.66
N ASP A 16 9.42 -12.47 7.59
CA ASP A 16 9.14 -13.12 6.32
C ASP A 16 7.65 -12.96 5.99
N ILE A 17 7.36 -12.28 4.86
CA ILE A 17 6.01 -12.11 4.30
C ILE A 17 5.27 -13.45 4.24
N THR A 18 6.03 -14.48 3.90
CA THR A 18 5.59 -15.87 3.77
C THR A 18 5.00 -16.39 5.09
N ASP A 19 5.58 -16.03 6.23
CA ASP A 19 5.20 -16.57 7.55
C ASP A 19 3.82 -16.06 8.01
N LYS A 20 3.51 -14.76 7.78
CA LYS A 20 2.21 -14.17 8.14
C LYS A 20 1.07 -14.79 7.34
N VAL A 21 1.26 -14.88 6.03
CA VAL A 21 0.26 -15.42 5.12
C VAL A 21 0.04 -16.91 5.40
N TYR A 22 1.11 -17.69 5.62
CA TYR A 22 0.97 -19.09 6.03
C TYR A 22 0.30 -19.25 7.40
N THR A 23 0.59 -18.39 8.37
CA THR A 23 -0.05 -18.44 9.70
C THR A 23 -1.56 -18.26 9.57
N PHE A 24 -2.02 -17.25 8.81
CA PHE A 24 -3.44 -17.04 8.56
C PHE A 24 -4.06 -18.19 7.74
N LYS A 25 -3.41 -18.59 6.65
CA LYS A 25 -3.91 -19.64 5.74
C LYS A 25 -4.09 -21.01 6.40
N ASN A 26 -3.32 -21.29 7.45
CA ASN A 26 -3.44 -22.52 8.24
C ASN A 26 -4.35 -22.38 9.47
N GLY A 27 -5.16 -21.31 9.56
CA GLY A 27 -6.13 -21.12 10.65
C GLY A 27 -5.49 -20.72 11.99
N HIS A 28 -4.25 -20.25 12.01
CA HIS A 28 -3.56 -19.84 13.24
C HIS A 28 -3.65 -18.33 13.52
N ALA A 29 -4.34 -17.55 12.68
CA ALA A 29 -4.60 -16.14 12.91
C ALA A 29 -6.04 -15.78 12.49
N LEU A 30 -6.67 -14.88 13.23
CA LEU A 30 -8.01 -14.39 12.93
C LEU A 30 -8.03 -13.30 11.85
N TYR A 31 -6.95 -12.52 11.76
CA TYR A 31 -6.81 -11.43 10.80
C TYR A 31 -5.47 -11.50 10.09
N LEU A 32 -5.48 -11.11 8.81
CA LEU A 32 -4.28 -10.88 8.01
C LEU A 32 -4.31 -9.46 7.45
N GLY A 33 -3.53 -8.56 8.06
CA GLY A 33 -3.30 -7.22 7.52
C GLY A 33 -2.30 -7.29 6.36
N TYR A 34 -2.78 -7.17 5.12
CA TYR A 34 -1.95 -7.20 3.92
C TYR A 34 -2.60 -6.43 2.77
N GLY A 35 -1.81 -6.11 1.72
CA GLY A 35 -2.36 -5.50 0.50
C GLY A 35 -3.27 -6.46 -0.28
N ALA A 36 -4.24 -5.92 -1.01
CA ALA A 36 -5.26 -6.67 -1.74
C ALA A 36 -4.69 -7.74 -2.70
N GLN A 37 -3.46 -7.55 -3.19
CA GLN A 37 -2.78 -8.55 -4.03
C GLN A 37 -2.59 -9.91 -3.35
N ALA A 38 -2.49 -9.96 -2.01
CA ALA A 38 -2.34 -11.25 -1.30
C ALA A 38 -3.54 -12.16 -1.47
N ILE A 39 -4.73 -11.58 -1.63
CA ILE A 39 -5.97 -12.34 -1.83
C ILE A 39 -5.85 -13.16 -3.12
N ALA A 40 -5.38 -12.53 -4.21
CA ALA A 40 -5.20 -13.19 -5.49
C ALA A 40 -4.01 -14.15 -5.52
N PHE A 41 -2.91 -13.83 -4.85
CA PHE A 41 -1.65 -14.59 -4.97
C PHE A 41 -1.49 -15.71 -3.96
N TYR A 42 -2.08 -15.61 -2.77
CA TYR A 42 -1.77 -16.54 -1.68
C TYR A 42 -2.98 -17.16 -0.99
N LEU A 43 -4.15 -16.53 -1.05
CA LEU A 43 -5.36 -17.01 -0.34
C LEU A 43 -6.34 -17.76 -1.24
N ARG A 44 -6.12 -17.81 -2.55
CA ARG A 44 -7.04 -18.51 -3.48
C ARG A 44 -7.15 -20.01 -3.18
N ASP A 45 -6.05 -20.62 -2.75
CA ASP A 45 -5.95 -22.05 -2.41
C ASP A 45 -6.00 -22.30 -0.89
N MET A 46 -6.48 -21.34 -0.11
CA MET A 46 -6.78 -21.55 1.31
C MET A 46 -7.97 -22.53 1.45
N ASN A 47 -7.93 -23.45 2.41
CA ASN A 47 -9.03 -24.40 2.61
C ASN A 47 -10.21 -23.75 3.34
N ASP A 48 -9.93 -23.01 4.42
CA ASP A 48 -10.95 -22.36 5.24
C ASP A 48 -11.52 -21.11 4.55
N ASP A 49 -12.76 -20.78 4.87
CA ASP A 49 -13.41 -19.56 4.40
C ASP A 49 -12.84 -18.31 5.07
N TYR A 50 -12.84 -17.21 4.31
CA TYR A 50 -12.38 -15.90 4.78
C TYR A 50 -13.22 -14.80 4.15
N GLY A 51 -13.32 -13.69 4.90
CA GLY A 51 -13.89 -12.44 4.41
C GLY A 51 -12.81 -11.41 4.10
N ILE A 52 -13.17 -10.40 3.33
CA ILE A 52 -12.33 -9.24 3.02
C ILE A 52 -12.95 -8.01 3.69
N LEU A 53 -12.13 -7.18 4.33
CA LEU A 53 -12.54 -5.91 4.93
C LEU A 53 -11.62 -4.78 4.47
N PRO A 54 -12.15 -3.56 4.28
CA PRO A 54 -11.31 -2.38 4.10
C PRO A 54 -10.52 -2.08 5.38
N VAL A 55 -9.45 -1.29 5.25
CA VAL A 55 -8.80 -0.67 6.41
C VAL A 55 -9.84 0.19 7.13
N PRO A 56 -9.97 0.09 8.47
CA PRO A 56 -10.95 0.90 9.19
C PRO A 56 -10.70 2.39 8.98
N LYS A 57 -11.78 3.16 9.04
CA LYS A 57 -11.71 4.62 9.12
C LYS A 57 -10.90 5.03 10.34
N TYR A 58 -10.26 6.20 10.28
CA TYR A 58 -9.51 6.73 11.42
C TYR A 58 -10.43 6.96 12.63
N ASP A 59 -11.59 7.56 12.38
CA ASP A 59 -12.66 7.79 13.35
C ASP A 59 -14.03 7.86 12.64
N GLU A 60 -15.08 8.10 13.42
CA GLU A 60 -16.46 8.23 12.92
C GLU A 60 -16.71 9.52 12.13
N ALA A 61 -15.84 10.53 12.24
CA ALA A 61 -15.98 11.79 11.53
C ALA A 61 -15.47 11.73 10.08
N GLN A 62 -14.69 10.70 9.74
CA GLN A 62 -14.24 10.44 8.37
C GLN A 62 -15.42 9.96 7.49
N ASP A 63 -15.75 10.73 6.45
CA ASP A 63 -16.92 10.50 5.56
C ASP A 63 -16.82 9.17 4.79
N GLY A 64 -15.70 8.94 4.11
CA GLY A 64 -15.44 7.74 3.29
C GLY A 64 -14.35 6.82 3.85
N TYR A 65 -14.13 5.66 3.21
CA TYR A 65 -12.94 4.84 3.46
C TYR A 65 -11.78 5.38 2.64
N ILE A 66 -10.56 5.28 3.18
CA ILE A 66 -9.34 5.71 2.49
C ILE A 66 -8.40 4.52 2.43
N THR A 67 -8.08 4.07 1.22
CA THR A 67 -7.12 3.00 0.99
C THR A 67 -5.75 3.58 0.69
N PHE A 68 -4.77 3.28 1.54
CA PHE A 68 -3.38 3.67 1.27
C PHE A 68 -2.79 2.91 0.08
N GLY A 69 -2.47 3.62 -0.98
CA GLY A 69 -1.69 3.14 -2.12
C GLY A 69 -0.21 3.05 -1.76
N ASN A 70 0.34 1.84 -1.76
CA ASN A 70 1.74 1.61 -1.38
C ASN A 70 2.71 2.06 -2.49
N SER A 71 3.49 3.11 -2.23
CA SER A 71 4.53 3.64 -3.13
C SER A 71 5.77 2.73 -3.30
N PHE A 72 5.98 1.73 -2.45
CA PHE A 72 7.21 0.92 -2.45
C PHE A 72 7.16 -0.34 -3.32
N VAL A 73 6.01 -0.67 -3.88
CA VAL A 73 5.81 -1.78 -4.84
C VAL A 73 5.96 -1.19 -6.25
N PRO A 74 6.48 -1.92 -7.27
CA PRO A 74 6.82 -1.33 -8.58
C PRO A 74 5.63 -0.64 -9.25
N ALA A 75 5.48 0.66 -8.99
CA ALA A 75 4.46 1.53 -9.54
C ALA A 75 5.05 2.65 -10.41
N TYR A 76 6.38 2.72 -10.53
CA TYR A 76 7.05 3.84 -11.17
C TYR A 76 7.92 3.41 -12.34
N VAL A 77 7.89 4.23 -13.39
CA VAL A 77 8.79 4.16 -14.53
C VAL A 77 9.73 5.35 -14.42
N ALA A 78 11.04 5.08 -14.36
CA ALA A 78 12.05 6.13 -14.33
C ALA A 78 12.55 6.42 -15.75
N LEU A 79 12.70 7.70 -16.09
CA LEU A 79 13.38 8.14 -17.31
C LEU A 79 14.79 8.62 -16.96
N PRO A 80 15.83 8.23 -17.70
CA PRO A 80 17.18 8.78 -17.53
C PRO A 80 17.19 10.31 -17.74
N MET A 81 17.97 11.03 -16.93
CA MET A 81 18.06 12.51 -17.05
C MET A 81 18.59 13.00 -18.40
N ASN A 82 19.39 12.19 -19.10
CA ASN A 82 19.91 12.51 -20.42
C ASN A 82 18.98 12.09 -21.57
N ASN A 83 17.71 11.75 -21.27
CA ASN A 83 16.72 11.41 -22.27
C ASN A 83 16.42 12.62 -23.18
N THR A 84 16.54 12.42 -24.49
CA THR A 84 16.26 13.44 -25.51
C THR A 84 14.84 13.37 -26.07
N ARG A 85 14.03 12.39 -25.65
CA ARG A 85 12.68 12.12 -26.17
C ARG A 85 11.59 12.40 -25.13
N GLY A 86 11.68 13.53 -24.43
CA GLY A 86 10.76 13.90 -23.34
C GLY A 86 9.29 13.87 -23.75
N GLU A 87 8.94 14.54 -24.84
CA GLU A 87 7.55 14.62 -25.34
C GLU A 87 6.95 13.24 -25.67
N MET A 88 7.67 12.44 -26.46
CA MET A 88 7.23 11.09 -26.79
C MET A 88 7.05 10.21 -25.55
N ASN A 89 7.98 10.29 -24.60
CA ASN A 89 7.88 9.52 -23.36
C ASN A 89 6.71 9.99 -22.49
N GLY A 90 6.43 11.30 -22.44
CA GLY A 90 5.26 11.85 -21.76
C GLY A 90 3.96 11.31 -22.36
N ILE A 91 3.83 11.33 -23.69
CA ILE A 91 2.66 10.77 -24.40
C ILE A 91 2.52 9.27 -24.12
N LEU A 92 3.62 8.51 -24.18
CA LEU A 92 3.63 7.08 -23.93
C LEU A 92 3.19 6.77 -22.49
N LEU A 93 3.78 7.42 -21.49
CA LEU A 93 3.47 7.22 -20.08
C LEU A 93 2.02 7.59 -19.77
N ASN A 94 1.52 8.70 -20.32
CA ASN A 94 0.12 9.08 -20.16
C ASN A 94 -0.83 8.06 -20.81
N THR A 95 -0.48 7.57 -22.00
CA THR A 95 -1.26 6.54 -22.70
C THR A 95 -1.28 5.23 -21.91
N LEU A 96 -0.14 4.81 -21.35
CA LEU A 96 -0.05 3.63 -20.50
C LEU A 96 -0.89 3.79 -19.23
N GLY A 97 -0.83 4.95 -18.58
CA GLY A 97 -1.66 5.27 -17.41
C GLY A 97 -3.15 5.21 -17.73
N TYR A 98 -3.57 5.82 -18.83
CA TYR A 98 -4.96 5.80 -19.29
C TYR A 98 -5.46 4.38 -19.60
N ILE A 99 -4.69 3.57 -20.34
CA ILE A 99 -5.05 2.18 -20.64
C ILE A 99 -5.10 1.34 -19.35
N SER A 100 -4.17 1.57 -18.42
CA SER A 100 -4.16 0.88 -17.13
C SER A 100 -5.45 1.15 -16.34
N GLN A 101 -5.82 2.42 -16.20
CA GLN A 101 -7.04 2.86 -15.53
C GLN A 101 -8.32 2.36 -16.23
N ARG A 102 -8.37 2.46 -17.57
CA ARG A 102 -9.57 2.13 -18.35
C ARG A 102 -9.79 0.63 -18.52
N ASP A 103 -8.74 -0.12 -18.83
CA ASP A 103 -8.87 -1.52 -19.27
C ASP A 103 -8.32 -2.52 -18.25
N VAL A 104 -7.18 -2.21 -17.61
CA VAL A 104 -6.49 -3.19 -16.76
C VAL A 104 -7.08 -3.23 -15.35
N GLN A 105 -7.21 -2.07 -14.69
CA GLN A 105 -7.70 -1.97 -13.33
C GLN A 105 -9.13 -2.53 -13.16
N PRO A 106 -10.12 -2.23 -14.03
CA PRO A 106 -11.46 -2.80 -13.90
C PRO A 106 -11.48 -4.32 -14.06
N ASN A 107 -10.61 -4.87 -14.91
CA ASN A 107 -10.48 -6.31 -15.08
C ASN A 107 -9.81 -6.98 -13.88
N ILE A 108 -8.79 -6.35 -13.29
CA ILE A 108 -8.19 -6.86 -12.03
C ILE A 108 -9.24 -6.89 -10.93
N VAL A 109 -10.00 -5.81 -10.74
CA VAL A 109 -11.01 -5.75 -9.68
C VAL A 109 -12.14 -6.75 -9.95
N ASN A 110 -12.78 -6.70 -11.11
CA ASN A 110 -13.99 -7.49 -11.36
C ASN A 110 -13.71 -8.97 -11.65
N VAL A 111 -12.69 -9.28 -12.48
CA VAL A 111 -12.43 -10.66 -12.90
C VAL A 111 -11.56 -11.39 -11.89
N LEU A 112 -10.49 -10.76 -11.41
CA LEU A 112 -9.52 -11.44 -10.55
C LEU A 112 -9.93 -11.39 -9.09
N LEU A 113 -10.18 -10.20 -8.54
CA LEU A 113 -10.45 -10.04 -7.11
C LEU A 113 -11.88 -10.46 -6.77
N LYS A 114 -12.89 -9.89 -7.43
CA LYS A 114 -14.30 -10.23 -7.18
C LYS A 114 -14.66 -11.62 -7.72
N GLY A 115 -14.27 -11.92 -8.96
CA GLY A 115 -14.68 -13.17 -9.62
C GLY A 115 -13.90 -14.43 -9.21
N LYS A 116 -12.65 -14.32 -8.77
CA LYS A 116 -11.78 -15.49 -8.49
C LYS A 116 -11.18 -15.52 -7.08
N ALA A 117 -11.30 -14.45 -6.29
CA ALA A 117 -10.63 -14.36 -5.00
C ALA A 117 -11.62 -14.13 -3.85
N ALA A 118 -12.63 -13.28 -4.02
CA ALA A 118 -13.74 -13.17 -3.09
C ALA A 118 -14.57 -14.46 -3.09
N ARG A 119 -15.00 -14.89 -1.91
CA ARG A 119 -15.78 -16.12 -1.71
C ARG A 119 -17.27 -15.87 -1.52
N ASP A 120 -17.64 -14.62 -1.27
CA ASP A 120 -18.99 -14.20 -0.93
C ASP A 120 -19.28 -12.78 -1.45
N GLU A 121 -20.56 -12.43 -1.51
CA GLU A 121 -21.03 -11.15 -2.02
C GLU A 121 -20.64 -9.96 -1.12
N GLU A 122 -20.50 -10.17 0.20
CA GLU A 122 -20.08 -9.10 1.11
C GLU A 122 -18.63 -8.72 0.82
N SER A 123 -17.74 -9.70 0.68
CA SER A 123 -16.34 -9.51 0.31
C SER A 123 -16.19 -8.81 -1.04
N GLN A 124 -17.07 -9.09 -2.00
CA GLN A 124 -17.09 -8.35 -3.28
C GLN A 124 -17.43 -6.87 -3.10
N ARG A 125 -18.40 -6.56 -2.24
CA ARG A 125 -18.75 -5.16 -1.90
C ARG A 125 -17.62 -4.46 -1.12
N MET A 126 -16.92 -5.19 -0.26
CA MET A 126 -15.75 -4.64 0.47
C MET A 126 -14.59 -4.34 -0.49
N ILE A 127 -14.40 -5.14 -1.54
CA ILE A 127 -13.43 -4.82 -2.60
C ILE A 127 -13.82 -3.53 -3.31
N ASP A 128 -15.10 -3.32 -3.63
CA ASP A 128 -15.54 -2.07 -4.27
C ASP A 128 -15.18 -0.85 -3.39
N ILE A 129 -15.41 -0.92 -2.08
CA ILE A 129 -15.02 0.12 -1.12
C ILE A 129 -13.50 0.35 -1.10
N ILE A 130 -12.70 -0.72 -1.12
CA ILE A 130 -11.22 -0.62 -1.12
C ILE A 130 -10.71 0.13 -2.35
N TYR A 131 -11.33 -0.09 -3.51
CA TYR A 131 -10.89 0.48 -4.79
C TYR A 131 -11.60 1.77 -5.18
N GLU A 132 -12.61 2.22 -4.42
CA GLU A 132 -13.31 3.49 -4.63
C GLU A 132 -12.41 4.69 -4.38
N ASP A 133 -11.63 4.69 -3.30
CA ASP A 133 -10.72 5.77 -2.94
C ASP A 133 -9.33 5.23 -2.55
N ILE A 134 -8.44 5.17 -3.53
CA ILE A 134 -7.02 4.85 -3.32
C ILE A 134 -6.24 6.16 -3.23
N TYR A 135 -5.74 6.45 -2.04
CA TYR A 135 -4.91 7.61 -1.77
C TYR A 135 -3.42 7.25 -1.83
N LEU A 136 -2.68 7.93 -2.71
CA LEU A 136 -1.22 7.87 -2.75
C LEU A 136 -0.64 9.04 -1.94
N ASP A 137 -0.01 8.74 -0.81
CA ASP A 137 0.63 9.77 0.00
C ASP A 137 1.91 10.27 -0.68
N ILE A 138 1.94 11.56 -1.03
CA ILE A 138 3.11 12.22 -1.64
C ILE A 138 4.34 12.08 -0.73
N ASN A 139 4.17 12.15 0.59
CA ASN A 139 5.27 11.97 1.52
C ASN A 139 5.81 10.53 1.49
N SER A 140 4.97 9.52 1.21
CA SER A 140 5.45 8.15 0.99
C SER A 140 6.26 8.00 -0.30
N CYS A 141 6.09 8.91 -1.27
CA CYS A 141 6.81 8.90 -2.54
C CYS A 141 8.15 9.66 -2.44
N TYR A 142 8.12 10.86 -1.87
CA TYR A 142 9.27 11.78 -1.82
C TYR A 142 10.04 11.75 -0.50
N ASN A 143 9.40 11.29 0.59
CA ASN A 143 10.00 11.11 1.91
C ASN A 143 10.72 12.39 2.40
N PHE A 144 9.99 13.51 2.43
CA PHE A 144 10.52 14.85 2.72
C PHE A 144 11.28 14.87 4.05
N ALA A 145 12.56 15.24 4.01
CA ALA A 145 13.48 15.21 5.15
C ALA A 145 13.40 13.92 5.98
N GLN A 146 13.20 12.76 5.33
CA GLN A 146 13.03 11.44 5.97
C GLN A 146 11.76 11.30 6.82
N SER A 147 10.76 12.15 6.64
CA SER A 147 9.57 12.16 7.49
C SER A 147 8.67 10.93 7.35
N PHE A 148 8.52 10.38 6.14
CA PHE A 148 7.85 9.08 5.97
C PHE A 148 8.65 7.96 6.65
N THR A 149 9.97 7.95 6.48
CA THR A 149 10.86 7.01 7.16
C THR A 149 10.73 7.10 8.68
N LEU A 150 10.65 8.32 9.22
CA LEU A 150 10.40 8.56 10.64
C LEU A 150 9.07 7.94 11.09
N LEU A 151 7.97 8.22 10.39
CA LEU A 151 6.64 7.64 10.71
C LEU A 151 6.67 6.11 10.68
N ARG A 152 7.31 5.51 9.67
CA ARG A 152 7.51 4.07 9.57
C ARG A 152 8.32 3.53 10.75
N ASP A 153 9.42 4.17 11.10
CA ASP A 153 10.29 3.68 12.16
C ASP A 153 9.63 3.80 13.55
N ILE A 154 8.80 4.84 13.77
CA ILE A 154 7.94 4.95 14.97
C ILE A 154 6.91 3.81 15.01
N THR A 155 6.17 3.58 13.92
CA THR A 155 5.14 2.54 13.86
C THR A 155 5.70 1.11 13.96
N MET A 156 6.94 0.91 13.52
CA MET A 156 7.66 -0.36 13.69
C MET A 156 8.34 -0.52 15.07
N GLY A 157 8.22 0.47 15.96
CA GLY A 157 8.87 0.46 17.28
C GLY A 157 10.41 0.55 17.22
N LYS A 158 10.97 0.98 16.09
CA LYS A 158 12.42 1.22 15.93
C LYS A 158 12.86 2.56 16.49
N LYS A 159 11.89 3.46 16.67
CA LYS A 159 12.10 4.80 17.21
C LYS A 159 10.93 5.16 18.13
N GLU A 160 11.18 6.08 19.05
CA GLU A 160 10.17 6.60 19.98
C GLU A 160 10.05 8.12 19.84
N ASN A 161 9.07 8.71 20.53
CA ASN A 161 8.91 10.17 20.66
C ASN A 161 8.77 10.91 19.33
N PHE A 162 7.73 10.56 18.55
CA PHE A 162 7.44 11.19 17.25
C PHE A 162 7.51 12.72 17.30
N ALA A 163 6.88 13.36 18.30
CA ALA A 163 6.84 14.82 18.39
C ALA A 163 8.22 15.48 18.40
N SER A 164 9.15 14.95 19.21
CA SER A 164 10.51 15.48 19.33
C SER A 164 11.33 15.23 18.07
N GLU A 165 11.18 14.07 17.45
CA GLU A 165 11.90 13.73 16.22
C GLU A 165 11.37 14.49 15.01
N TRP A 166 10.06 14.69 14.94
CA TRP A 166 9.43 15.53 13.93
C TRP A 166 9.88 16.99 14.05
N ALA A 167 9.92 17.54 15.26
CA ALA A 167 10.36 18.93 15.49
C ALA A 167 11.76 19.21 14.93
N LYS A 168 12.66 18.21 14.93
CA LYS A 168 14.02 18.33 14.37
C LYS A 168 14.04 18.47 12.84
N ILE A 169 13.11 17.83 12.15
CA ILE A 169 13.11 17.74 10.68
C ILE A 169 12.03 18.60 10.02
N LYS A 170 11.03 19.07 10.78
CA LYS A 170 9.84 19.77 10.28
C LYS A 170 10.16 20.89 9.29
N SER A 171 11.06 21.80 9.66
CA SER A 171 11.42 22.94 8.81
C SER A 171 12.04 22.51 7.46
N SER A 172 12.86 21.46 7.47
CA SER A 172 13.44 20.89 6.24
C SER A 172 12.37 20.19 5.40
N ALA A 173 11.48 19.42 6.04
CA ALA A 173 10.39 18.74 5.35
C ALA A 173 9.44 19.73 4.65
N GLU A 174 9.05 20.80 5.35
CA GLU A 174 8.21 21.87 4.80
C GLU A 174 8.91 22.58 3.63
N THR A 175 10.22 22.81 3.72
CA THR A 175 11.01 23.41 2.64
C THR A 175 11.08 22.51 1.40
N GLU A 176 11.32 21.21 1.57
CA GLU A 176 11.36 20.26 0.45
C GLU A 176 9.98 20.08 -0.20
N MET A 177 8.92 20.04 0.61
CA MET A 177 7.55 20.00 0.12
C MET A 177 7.19 21.26 -0.68
N ALA A 178 7.56 22.45 -0.19
CA ALA A 178 7.32 23.72 -0.90
C ALA A 178 8.03 23.75 -2.27
N LYS A 179 9.29 23.31 -2.34
CA LYS A 179 10.03 23.20 -3.61
C LYS A 179 9.34 22.27 -4.60
N LEU A 180 8.81 21.15 -4.14
CA LEU A 180 8.07 20.24 -5.01
C LEU A 180 6.80 20.91 -5.58
N TYR A 181 6.06 21.68 -4.76
CA TYR A 181 4.90 22.42 -5.24
C TYR A 181 5.26 23.48 -6.27
N GLU A 182 6.36 24.22 -6.05
CA GLU A 182 6.86 25.20 -7.03
C GLU A 182 7.19 24.52 -8.37
N GLN A 183 7.86 23.36 -8.35
CA GLN A 183 8.17 22.59 -9.56
C GLN A 183 6.94 22.14 -10.33
N PHE A 184 5.87 21.71 -9.63
CA PHE A 184 4.64 21.32 -10.29
C PHE A 184 3.87 22.50 -10.88
N ALA A 185 3.89 23.66 -10.20
CA ALA A 185 3.26 24.88 -10.70
C ALA A 185 3.93 25.43 -11.98
N GLU A 186 5.20 25.15 -12.21
CA GLU A 186 5.92 25.55 -13.43
C GLU A 186 5.59 24.68 -14.67
N ILE A 187 4.94 23.53 -14.47
CA ILE A 187 4.61 22.55 -15.53
C ILE A 187 3.19 22.76 -16.08
N GLU A 188 2.34 23.53 -15.40
CA GLU A 188 1.01 23.99 -15.87
C GLU A 188 1.10 25.26 -16.74
#